data_AF-Q7TNZ2-F1
#
_entry.id   AF-Q7TNZ2-F1
#
_cell.length_a   1.000
_cell.length_b   1.000
_cell.length_c   1.000
_cell.angle_alpha   90.00
_cell.angle_beta   90.00
_cell.angle_gamma   90.00
#
_symmetry.space_group_name_H-M   'P 1'
#
loop_
_entity.id
_entity.type
_entity.pdbx_description
1 polymer ?
#
loop_
_entity_poly.entity_id
_entity_poly.type
_entity_poly.pdbx_seq_one_letter_code
_entity_poly.pdbx_strand_id
1 'polypeptide(L)'
;MALWVTAVLALACIGGLAAPGPVPRCMSPPMALKELIEELSNITQDQRAPLCNGSMVWSVDLTAGGFCGALDSLTNISSCKPIYKTQRLLNALCTRKASVGVSRLPDTKIEVVQFITTLLNYSKQLYRCGTFH
;
A
#
# COMPACT_ATOMS: atom_id res chain seq x y z
N MET A 1 -3.07 -69.08 24.88
CA MET A 1 -3.44 -67.70 24.51
C MET A 1 -2.52 -66.74 25.24
N ALA A 2 -2.11 -65.66 24.56
CA ALA A 2 -1.40 -64.47 25.06
C ALA A 2 0.02 -64.75 25.63
N LEU A 3 1.11 -64.24 25.06
CA LEU A 3 1.42 -62.83 24.87
C LEU A 3 2.46 -62.71 23.73
N TRP A 4 2.04 -62.24 22.55
CA TRP A 4 2.91 -62.00 21.39
C TRP A 4 2.91 -60.53 20.95
N VAL A 5 2.65 -59.59 21.86
CA VAL A 5 2.49 -58.17 21.47
C VAL A 5 3.30 -57.25 22.38
N THR A 6 4.62 -57.33 22.27
CA THR A 6 5.55 -56.42 22.98
C THR A 6 6.39 -55.54 22.05
N ALA A 7 6.04 -55.41 20.77
CA ALA A 7 6.92 -54.73 19.80
C ALA A 7 6.22 -53.79 18.80
N VAL A 8 5.15 -53.09 19.17
CA VAL A 8 4.49 -52.12 18.25
C VAL A 8 4.22 -50.74 18.88
N LEU A 9 4.62 -50.47 20.13
CA LEU A 9 4.26 -49.23 20.82
C LEU A 9 5.39 -48.18 20.96
N ALA A 10 6.33 -48.10 20.00
CA ALA A 10 7.39 -47.09 20.03
C ALA A 10 7.70 -46.38 18.69
N LEU A 11 6.85 -46.50 17.67
CA LEU A 11 7.10 -45.86 16.36
C LEU A 11 6.05 -44.83 15.92
N ALA A 12 5.08 -44.49 16.78
CA ALA A 12 3.99 -43.56 16.45
C ALA A 12 4.19 -42.12 16.95
N CYS A 13 5.38 -41.75 17.48
CA CYS A 13 5.57 -40.44 18.14
C CYS A 13 6.52 -39.47 17.42
N ILE A 14 6.91 -39.72 16.16
CA ILE A 14 7.82 -38.79 15.41
C ILE A 14 7.07 -37.98 14.32
N GLY A 15 5.76 -38.17 14.16
CA GLY A 15 4.97 -37.46 13.14
C GLY A 15 4.49 -36.05 13.51
N GLY A 16 5.08 -35.38 14.49
CA GLY A 16 4.50 -34.19 15.14
C GLY A 16 5.17 -32.84 14.86
N LEU A 17 6.08 -32.73 13.88
CA LEU A 17 6.84 -31.48 13.62
C LEU A 17 6.63 -30.95 12.21
N ALA A 18 5.39 -30.64 11.86
CA ALA A 18 5.05 -29.64 10.85
C ALA A 18 3.55 -29.35 10.89
N ALA A 19 3.03 -28.87 12.03
CA ALA A 19 1.84 -28.02 11.93
C ALA A 19 2.32 -26.77 11.18
N PRO A 20 1.81 -26.45 9.98
CA PRO A 20 2.05 -25.14 9.41
C PRO A 20 1.44 -24.17 10.43
N GLY A 21 2.30 -23.50 11.20
CA GLY A 21 1.86 -22.34 11.98
C GLY A 21 1.09 -21.43 11.02
N PRO A 22 0.04 -20.73 11.49
CA PRO A 22 -0.78 -19.90 10.62
C PRO A 22 0.15 -18.99 9.83
N VAL A 23 0.35 -19.31 8.55
CA VAL A 23 1.06 -18.44 7.63
C VAL A 23 0.32 -17.12 7.76
N PRO A 24 1.02 -16.00 8.05
CA PRO A 24 0.38 -14.70 8.04
C PRO A 24 -0.36 -14.63 6.71
N ARG A 25 -1.69 -14.73 6.75
CA ARG A 25 -2.48 -14.70 5.53
C ARG A 25 -2.23 -13.30 5.02
N CYS A 26 -1.44 -13.19 3.94
CA CYS A 26 -1.31 -11.95 3.22
C CYS A 26 -2.74 -11.54 2.88
N MET A 27 -3.29 -10.61 3.66
CA MET A 27 -4.59 -10.03 3.40
C MET A 27 -4.51 -9.54 1.96
N SER A 28 -5.41 -10.05 1.11
CA SER A 28 -5.45 -9.64 -0.28
C SER A 28 -5.51 -8.11 -0.29
N PRO A 29 -4.55 -7.41 -0.93
CA PRO A 29 -4.57 -5.96 -1.02
C PRO A 29 -5.97 -5.49 -1.45
N PRO A 30 -6.49 -4.40 -0.87
CA PRO A 30 -7.77 -3.85 -1.31
C PRO A 30 -7.70 -3.61 -2.83
N MET A 31 -8.75 -4.00 -3.56
CA MET A 31 -8.79 -3.84 -5.02
C MET A 31 -8.46 -2.40 -5.46
N ALA A 32 -8.88 -1.41 -4.67
CA ALA A 32 -8.55 0.00 -4.88
C ALA A 32 -7.04 0.30 -4.90
N LEU A 33 -6.20 -0.44 -4.15
CA LEU A 33 -4.74 -0.26 -4.20
C LEU A 33 -4.17 -0.80 -5.51
N LYS A 34 -4.68 -1.94 -5.97
CA LYS A 34 -4.26 -2.48 -7.27
C LYS A 34 -4.60 -1.50 -8.40
N GLU A 35 -5.84 -1.01 -8.41
CA GLU A 35 -6.30 -0.01 -9.39
C GLU A 35 -5.48 1.29 -9.30
N LEU A 36 -5.10 1.72 -8.09
CA LEU A 36 -4.24 2.89 -7.90
C LEU A 36 -2.86 2.67 -8.53
N ILE A 37 -2.24 1.51 -8.33
CA ILE A 37 -0.93 1.20 -8.91
C ILE A 37 -1.00 1.21 -10.44
N GLU A 38 -2.04 0.62 -11.02
CA GLU A 38 -2.27 0.60 -12.46
C GLU A 38 -2.44 2.03 -13.01
N GLU A 39 -3.26 2.84 -12.36
CA GLU A 39 -3.49 4.24 -12.74
C GLU A 39 -2.23 5.10 -12.66
N LEU A 40 -1.51 5.03 -11.54
CA LEU A 40 -0.27 5.76 -11.33
C LEU A 40 0.79 5.33 -12.35
N SER A 41 0.90 4.03 -12.65
CA SER A 41 1.80 3.53 -13.67
C SER A 41 1.49 4.13 -15.04
N ASN A 42 0.20 4.15 -15.43
CA ASN A 42 -0.26 4.73 -16.69
C ASN A 42 0.11 6.22 -16.80
N ILE A 43 -0.09 7.00 -15.73
CA ILE A 43 0.26 8.43 -15.71
C ILE A 43 1.78 8.66 -15.79
N THR A 44 2.59 7.74 -15.27
CA THR A 44 4.06 7.86 -15.28
C THR A 44 4.73 7.37 -16.57
N GLN A 45 4.07 6.53 -17.36
CA GLN A 45 4.70 5.81 -18.47
C GLN A 45 5.02 6.70 -19.69
N ASP A 46 4.19 7.71 -19.97
CA ASP A 46 4.28 8.52 -21.20
C ASP A 46 4.55 10.01 -20.95
N GLN A 47 5.41 10.35 -20.00
CA GLN A 47 5.71 11.74 -19.68
C GLN A 47 6.68 12.39 -20.66
N ARG A 48 6.21 12.65 -21.89
CA ARG A 48 6.87 13.56 -22.86
C ARG A 48 6.64 15.04 -22.53
N ALA A 49 5.60 15.35 -21.76
CA ALA A 49 5.26 16.69 -21.30
C ALA A 49 5.13 16.70 -19.77
N PRO A 50 5.43 17.82 -19.09
CA PRO A 50 5.36 17.91 -17.64
C PRO A 50 3.92 17.70 -17.15
N LEU A 51 3.73 16.73 -16.27
CA LEU A 51 2.43 16.38 -15.72
C LEU A 51 1.79 17.59 -15.03
N CYS A 52 0.50 17.83 -15.31
CA CYS A 52 -0.23 19.00 -14.80
C CYS A 52 0.47 20.34 -15.07
N ASN A 53 1.10 20.52 -16.24
CA ASN A 53 1.85 21.73 -16.62
C ASN A 53 2.99 22.08 -15.65
N GLY A 54 3.61 21.08 -15.01
CA GLY A 54 4.68 21.32 -14.03
C GLY A 54 4.18 21.90 -12.72
N SER A 55 2.91 21.70 -12.39
CA SER A 55 2.35 22.11 -11.11
C SER A 55 3.13 21.48 -9.94
N MET A 56 3.11 22.19 -8.82
CA MET A 56 3.81 21.80 -7.60
C MET A 56 2.80 21.46 -6.51
N VAL A 57 3.08 20.43 -5.73
CA VAL A 57 2.27 19.98 -4.59
C VAL A 57 3.12 19.85 -3.34
N TRP A 58 2.50 19.89 -2.18
CA TRP A 58 3.19 19.69 -0.92
C TRP A 58 3.78 18.27 -0.85
N SER A 59 5.05 18.14 -0.48
CA SER A 59 5.61 16.81 -0.19
C SER A 59 4.91 16.24 1.04
N VAL A 60 4.67 14.93 1.08
CA VAL A 60 4.00 14.29 2.23
C VAL A 60 4.84 13.13 2.69
N ASP A 61 5.00 12.99 4.01
CA ASP A 61 5.48 11.74 4.58
C ASP A 61 4.39 10.68 4.44
N LEU A 62 4.51 9.82 3.42
CA LEU A 62 3.55 8.77 3.13
C LEU A 62 3.50 7.70 4.23
N THR A 63 4.53 7.58 5.07
CA THR A 63 4.53 6.62 6.18
C THR A 63 3.70 7.10 7.36
N ALA A 64 3.64 8.42 7.58
CA ALA A 64 2.84 9.03 8.63
C ALA A 64 1.43 9.41 8.18
N GLY A 65 1.30 9.96 6.95
CA GLY A 65 0.03 10.47 6.40
C GLY A 65 -0.72 9.50 5.49
N GLY A 66 -0.06 8.43 5.03
CA GLY A 66 -0.67 7.41 4.16
C GLY A 66 -1.32 8.00 2.90
N PHE A 67 -2.40 7.37 2.45
CA PHE A 67 -3.18 7.82 1.30
C PHE A 67 -3.97 9.10 1.56
N CYS A 68 -4.31 9.42 2.82
CA CYS A 68 -5.02 10.64 3.18
C CYS A 68 -4.17 11.88 2.97
N GLY A 69 -2.93 11.89 3.47
CA GLY A 69 -2.02 13.01 3.24
C GLY A 69 -1.73 13.20 1.75
N ALA A 70 -1.64 12.10 0.98
CA ALA A 70 -1.47 12.19 -0.46
C ALA A 70 -2.67 12.83 -1.17
N LEU A 71 -3.90 12.52 -0.75
CA LEU A 71 -5.11 13.16 -1.25
C LEU A 71 -5.13 14.65 -0.91
N ASP A 72 -4.82 15.03 0.33
CA ASP A 72 -4.79 16.43 0.78
C ASP A 72 -3.78 17.27 -0.01
N SER A 73 -2.65 16.67 -0.39
CA SER A 73 -1.67 17.34 -1.23
C SER A 73 -2.17 17.56 -2.66
N LEU A 74 -2.77 16.52 -3.27
CA LEU A 74 -3.24 16.56 -4.67
C LEU A 74 -4.53 17.34 -4.87
N THR A 75 -5.40 17.46 -3.87
CA THR A 75 -6.68 18.19 -3.97
C THR A 75 -6.50 19.69 -4.23
N ASN A 76 -5.33 20.24 -3.92
CA ASN A 76 -4.97 21.62 -4.25
C ASN A 76 -4.81 21.87 -5.77
N ILE A 77 -4.77 20.82 -6.59
CA ILE A 77 -4.74 20.91 -8.06
C ILE A 77 -6.08 20.45 -8.63
N SER A 78 -6.98 21.42 -8.81
CA SER A 78 -8.34 21.17 -9.28
C SER A 78 -8.51 21.13 -10.80
N SER A 79 -7.53 21.58 -11.59
CA SER A 79 -7.63 21.68 -13.06
C SER A 79 -6.95 20.54 -13.83
N CYS A 80 -6.25 19.64 -13.14
CA CYS A 80 -5.48 18.58 -13.79
C CYS A 80 -6.28 17.28 -13.95
N LYS A 81 -6.90 17.10 -15.12
CA LYS A 81 -7.66 15.90 -15.46
C LYS A 81 -6.90 14.57 -15.28
N PRO A 82 -5.61 14.45 -15.65
CA PRO A 82 -4.85 13.21 -15.48
C PRO A 82 -4.84 12.63 -14.07
N ILE A 83 -4.97 13.45 -13.02
CA ILE A 83 -4.91 12.97 -11.64
C ILE A 83 -6.29 12.75 -10.99
N TYR A 84 -7.39 13.02 -11.69
CA TYR A 84 -8.74 12.91 -11.11
C TYR A 84 -9.08 11.50 -10.64
N LYS A 85 -8.76 10.49 -11.46
CA LYS A 85 -8.99 9.09 -11.08
C LYS A 85 -8.11 8.68 -9.90
N THR A 86 -6.86 9.17 -9.88
CA THR A 86 -5.94 9.01 -8.74
C THR A 86 -6.54 9.59 -7.45
N GLN A 87 -7.03 10.83 -7.47
CA GLN A 87 -7.69 11.46 -6.32
C GLN A 87 -8.91 10.65 -5.84
N ARG A 88 -9.72 10.13 -6.75
CA ARG A 88 -10.88 9.28 -6.41
C ARG A 88 -10.46 7.98 -5.72
N LEU A 89 -9.43 7.30 -6.22
CA LEU A 89 -8.91 6.07 -5.63
C LEU A 89 -8.26 6.32 -4.27
N LEU A 90 -7.51 7.41 -4.14
CA LEU A 90 -6.95 7.85 -2.85
C LEU A 90 -8.05 8.14 -1.82
N ASN A 91 -9.16 8.75 -2.23
CA ASN A 91 -10.30 8.97 -1.35
C ASN A 91 -10.95 7.66 -0.87
N ALA A 92 -10.97 6.61 -1.70
CA ALA A 92 -11.46 5.29 -1.29
C ALA A 92 -10.48 4.56 -0.36
N LEU A 93 -9.18 4.79 -0.51
CA LEU A 93 -8.12 4.20 0.31
C LEU A 93 -7.84 4.98 1.60
N CYS A 94 -8.22 6.26 1.65
CA CYS A 94 -8.09 7.11 2.81
C CYS A 94 -9.13 6.74 3.87
N THR A 95 -8.76 5.82 4.75
CA THR A 95 -9.50 5.57 5.99
C THR A 95 -9.18 6.69 6.97
N ARG A 96 -9.98 7.77 6.95
CA ARG A 96 -9.87 8.86 7.94
C ARG A 96 -10.14 8.33 9.36
N LYS A 97 -9.15 7.71 9.98
CA LYS A 97 -8.97 7.83 11.43
C LYS A 97 -8.28 9.17 11.61
N ALA A 98 -8.93 10.10 12.30
CA ALA A 98 -8.32 11.37 12.64
C ALA A 98 -6.95 11.07 13.27
N SER A 99 -5.86 11.33 12.53
CA SER A 99 -4.52 11.30 13.10
C SER A 99 -4.50 12.47 14.09
N VAL A 100 -4.77 12.17 15.36
CA VAL A 100 -4.57 13.10 16.47
C VAL A 100 -3.08 13.33 16.57
N GLY A 101 -2.63 14.31 15.80
CA GLY A 101 -1.23 14.63 15.62
C GLY A 101 -1.20 15.62 14.50
N VAL A 102 -1.02 16.89 14.85
CA VAL A 102 -0.72 17.98 13.93
C VAL A 102 0.40 17.49 13.02
N SER A 103 0.05 17.00 11.84
CA SER A 103 1.01 16.72 10.79
C SER A 103 1.65 18.07 10.52
N ARG A 104 2.93 18.19 10.91
CA ARG A 104 3.74 19.38 10.62
C ARG A 104 3.47 19.74 9.18
N LEU A 105 3.04 20.99 8.95
CA LEU A 105 2.80 21.46 7.60
C LEU A 105 4.03 21.12 6.78
N PRO A 106 3.87 20.44 5.64
CA PRO A 106 5.01 20.09 4.82
C PRO A 106 5.72 21.37 4.38
N ASP A 107 7.01 21.47 4.66
CA ASP A 107 7.79 22.70 4.42
C ASP A 107 8.21 22.84 2.94
N THR A 108 8.10 21.77 2.15
CA THR A 108 8.62 21.70 0.78
C THR A 108 7.53 21.36 -0.23
N LYS A 109 7.54 22.06 -1.37
CA LYS A 109 6.76 21.68 -2.55
C LYS A 109 7.64 20.94 -3.56
N ILE A 110 7.07 19.92 -4.20
CA ILE A 110 7.71 19.13 -5.25
C ILE A 110 6.80 19.06 -6.48
N GLU A 111 7.38 18.74 -7.64
CA GLU A 111 6.60 18.59 -8.87
C GLU A 111 5.61 17.42 -8.74
N VAL A 112 4.46 17.54 -9.39
CA VAL A 112 3.44 16.47 -9.39
C VAL A 112 4.01 15.17 -9.96
N VAL A 113 4.87 15.20 -10.98
CA VAL A 113 5.51 13.98 -11.51
C VAL A 113 6.35 13.27 -10.45
N GLN A 114 7.14 14.02 -9.69
CA GLN A 114 7.98 13.47 -8.63
C GLN A 114 7.10 12.90 -7.50
N PHE A 115 6.04 13.63 -7.14
CA PHE A 115 5.06 13.18 -6.17
C PHE A 115 4.37 11.87 -6.57
N ILE A 116 3.85 11.78 -7.80
CA ILE A 116 3.17 10.60 -8.35
C ILE A 116 4.10 9.40 -8.43
N THR A 117 5.36 9.60 -8.83
CA THR A 117 6.39 8.54 -8.84
C THR A 117 6.67 8.01 -7.43
N THR A 118 6.74 8.91 -6.45
CA THR A 118 6.96 8.55 -5.04
C THR A 118 5.78 7.75 -4.49
N LEU A 119 4.55 8.21 -4.78
CA LEU A 119 3.32 7.52 -4.42
C LEU A 119 3.19 6.14 -5.07
N LEU A 120 3.60 5.98 -6.33
CA LEU A 120 3.63 4.69 -7.03
C LEU A 120 4.58 3.70 -6.34
N ASN A 121 5.78 4.14 -5.98
CA ASN A 121 6.76 3.29 -5.29
C ASN A 121 6.25 2.86 -3.92
N TYR A 122 5.70 3.80 -3.15
CA TYR A 122 5.07 3.52 -1.87
C TYR A 122 3.92 2.50 -2.01
N SER A 123 3.03 2.71 -2.97
CA SER A 123 1.89 1.81 -3.22
C SER A 123 2.33 0.40 -3.60
N LYS A 124 3.37 0.27 -4.44
CA LYS A 124 3.98 -1.03 -4.80
C LYS A 124 4.61 -1.72 -3.60
N GLN A 125 5.27 -0.98 -2.71
CA GLN A 125 5.84 -1.53 -1.48
C GLN A 125 4.74 -2.07 -0.56
N LEU A 126 3.69 -1.29 -0.31
CA LEU A 126 2.55 -1.76 0.48
C LEU A 126 1.90 -3.01 -0.12
N TYR A 127 1.70 -3.02 -1.44
CA TYR A 127 1.12 -4.17 -2.13
C TYR A 127 1.97 -5.44 -1.99
N ARG A 128 3.30 -5.32 -1.96
CA ARG A 128 4.24 -6.44 -1.77
C ARG A 128 4.36 -6.88 -0.31
N CYS A 129 4.36 -5.95 0.63
CA CYS A 129 4.62 -6.21 2.04
C CYS A 129 3.37 -6.53 2.87
N GLY A 130 2.16 -6.30 2.35
CA GLY A 130 0.89 -6.67 2.98
C GLY A 130 0.55 -5.90 4.26
N THR A 131 1.31 -4.84 4.60
CA THR A 131 1.09 -4.01 5.79
C THR A 131 0.11 -2.90 5.43
N PHE A 132 -1.16 -3.07 5.80
CA PHE A 132 -2.20 -2.05 5.70
C PHE A 132 -2.46 -1.52 7.11
N HIS A 133 -2.10 -0.27 7.38
CA HIS A 133 -2.42 0.43 8.64
C HIS A 133 -3.63 1.34 8.45
#